data_AF-A0A920QH14-F1
#
_entry.id   AF-A0A920QH14-F1
#
_cell.length_a   1.000
_cell.length_b   1.000
_cell.length_c   1.000
_cell.angle_alpha   90.00
_cell.angle_beta   90.00
_cell.angle_gamma   90.00
#
_symmetry.space_group_name_H-M   'P 1'
#
loop_
_entity.id
_entity.type
_entity.pdbx_description
1 polymer ?
#
loop_
_entity_poly.entity_id
_entity_poly.type
_entity_poly.pdbx_seq_one_letter_code
_entity_poly.pdbx_strand_id
1 'polypeptide(L)'
;MSAVGKDDQWCLHLSYIKPHWPYLVPSPYHSLYTDEHILPAVRDSVEKKSTHPVLKAFQDEVYSQNFSRDEVRGRIIPAYMGLIKQVDDHLGRVFDKLESMELMDSTLIIFTSDHGDYLGKDHWRGEKKICFMSLRLEYL
;
A
#
# COMPACT_ATOMS: atom_id res chain seq x y z
N MET A 1 -32.35 -9.61 1.07
CA MET A 1 -31.69 -8.61 0.21
C MET A 1 -31.72 -9.16 -1.20
N SER A 2 -32.35 -8.47 -2.15
CA SER A 2 -32.27 -8.86 -3.57
C SER A 2 -30.82 -8.67 -4.03
N ALA A 3 -30.27 -9.67 -4.72
CA ALA A 3 -28.96 -9.52 -5.36
C ALA A 3 -29.06 -8.50 -6.51
N VAL A 4 -27.97 -7.78 -6.75
CA VAL A 4 -27.83 -6.87 -7.89
C VAL A 4 -27.91 -7.69 -9.18
N GLY A 5 -28.79 -7.28 -10.10
CA GLY A 5 -28.96 -7.89 -11.42
C GLY A 5 -28.13 -7.20 -12.51
N LYS A 6 -28.10 -7.77 -13.72
CA LYS A 6 -27.36 -7.23 -14.88
C LYS A 6 -27.85 -5.86 -15.34
N ASP A 7 -29.13 -5.56 -15.14
CA ASP A 7 -29.77 -4.33 -15.60
C ASP A 7 -29.71 -3.20 -14.54
N ASP A 8 -29.21 -3.49 -13.34
CA ASP A 8 -29.12 -2.52 -12.26
C ASP A 8 -27.89 -1.62 -12.44
N GLN A 9 -28.07 -0.31 -12.34
CA GLN A 9 -26.95 0.63 -12.24
C GLN A 9 -26.53 0.78 -10.78
N TRP A 10 -25.25 0.54 -10.49
CA TRP A 10 -24.70 0.62 -9.15
C TRP A 10 -23.30 1.21 -9.14
N CYS A 11 -22.90 1.72 -7.98
CA CYS A 11 -21.54 2.14 -7.69
C CYS A 11 -21.16 1.57 -6.32
N LEU A 12 -20.09 0.78 -6.27
CA LEU A 12 -19.56 0.22 -5.04
C LEU A 12 -18.20 0.86 -4.75
N HIS A 13 -18.14 1.70 -3.73
CA HIS A 13 -16.87 2.22 -3.23
C HIS A 13 -16.30 1.25 -2.19
N LEU A 14 -15.41 0.36 -2.62
CA LEU A 14 -14.72 -0.60 -1.77
C LEU A 14 -13.37 -0.03 -1.31
N SER A 15 -13.37 0.61 -0.14
CA SER A 15 -12.17 1.26 0.43
C SER A 15 -11.56 0.38 1.53
N TYR A 16 -10.43 -0.25 1.23
CA TYR A 16 -9.66 -1.02 2.21
C TYR A 16 -8.77 -0.09 3.05
N ILE A 17 -8.79 -0.29 4.37
CA ILE A 17 -7.85 0.41 5.27
C ILE A 17 -6.42 -0.15 5.15
N LYS A 18 -6.28 -1.45 4.87
CA LYS A 18 -4.95 -2.07 4.71
C LYS A 18 -4.37 -1.69 3.35
N PRO A 19 -3.07 -1.37 3.27
CA PRO A 19 -1.99 -1.74 4.20
C PRO A 19 -1.61 -0.68 5.26
N HIS A 20 -2.48 0.30 5.54
CA HIS A 20 -2.22 1.30 6.59
C HIS A 20 -1.98 0.64 7.97
N TRP A 21 -1.22 1.35 8.80
CA TRP A 21 -0.91 0.93 10.16
C TRP A 21 -2.20 0.66 10.96
N PRO A 22 -2.17 -0.27 11.95
CA PRO A 22 -1.03 -1.03 12.46
C PRO A 22 -0.48 -2.10 11.50
N TYR A 23 0.85 -2.24 11.44
CA TYR A 23 1.55 -3.23 10.62
C TYR A 23 1.58 -4.59 11.31
N LEU A 24 0.42 -5.24 11.32
CA LEU A 24 0.21 -6.57 11.87
C LEU A 24 -0.60 -7.36 10.85
N VAL A 25 -0.08 -8.51 10.44
CA VAL A 25 -0.69 -9.34 9.41
C VAL A 25 -0.85 -10.78 9.91
N PRO A 26 -1.98 -11.45 9.66
CA PRO A 26 -2.20 -12.81 10.11
C PRO A 26 -1.36 -13.84 9.33
N SER A 27 -1.34 -15.07 9.85
CA SER A 27 -0.91 -16.24 9.08
C SER A 27 -1.86 -16.50 7.90
N PRO A 28 -1.36 -16.91 6.72
CA PRO A 28 0.05 -17.22 6.39
C PRO A 28 0.88 -16.01 5.93
N TYR A 29 0.26 -14.84 5.74
CA TYR A 29 0.86 -13.67 5.10
C TYR A 29 2.08 -13.10 5.84
N HIS A 30 2.15 -13.24 7.17
CA HIS A 30 3.29 -12.75 7.97
C HIS A 30 4.62 -13.41 7.63
N SER A 31 4.60 -14.61 7.06
CA SER A 31 5.79 -15.40 6.76
C SER A 31 6.09 -15.51 5.25
N LEU A 32 5.31 -14.85 4.40
CA LEU A 32 5.50 -14.92 2.94
C LEU A 32 6.71 -14.11 2.46
N TYR A 33 7.04 -13.04 3.16
CA TYR A 33 8.11 -12.12 2.79
C TYR A 33 9.16 -12.06 3.89
N THR A 34 10.41 -11.84 3.48
CA THR A 34 11.61 -11.78 4.31
C THR A 34 12.47 -10.60 3.86
N ASP A 35 13.57 -10.35 4.57
CA ASP A 35 14.52 -9.27 4.25
C ASP A 35 15.04 -9.32 2.80
N GLU A 36 15.10 -10.50 2.19
CA GLU A 36 15.54 -10.69 0.79
C GLU A 36 14.61 -10.04 -0.23
N HIS A 37 13.34 -9.85 0.13
CA HIS A 37 12.33 -9.24 -0.72
C HIS A 37 12.31 -7.71 -0.59
N ILE A 38 13.05 -7.15 0.37
CA ILE A 38 13.05 -5.72 0.66
C ILE A 38 13.95 -5.01 -0.35
N LEU A 39 13.35 -4.07 -1.09
CA LEU A 39 14.11 -3.20 -1.96
C LEU A 39 15.05 -2.28 -1.15
N PRO A 40 16.27 -2.02 -1.64
CA PRO A 40 17.19 -1.08 -1.00
C PRO A 40 16.54 0.30 -0.78
N ALA A 41 16.94 0.96 0.31
CA ALA A 41 16.55 2.35 0.53
C ALA A 41 17.19 3.27 -0.52
N VAL A 42 16.42 4.24 -1.00
CA VAL A 42 16.87 5.31 -1.89
C VAL A 42 17.11 6.55 -1.03
N ARG A 43 18.31 6.63 -0.45
CA ARG A 43 18.70 7.70 0.46
C ARG A 43 20.22 7.90 0.43
N ASP A 44 20.67 9.14 0.52
CA ASP A 44 22.09 9.48 0.65
C ASP A 44 22.37 10.29 1.93
N SER A 45 23.49 10.03 2.59
CA SER A 45 23.95 10.78 3.76
C SER A 45 24.21 12.27 3.47
N VAL A 46 24.57 12.62 2.23
CA VAL A 46 24.78 14.01 1.77
C VAL A 46 23.50 14.81 1.91
N GLU A 47 22.34 14.20 1.66
CA GLU A 47 21.04 14.86 1.76
C GLU A 47 20.86 15.47 3.15
N LYS A 48 21.19 14.74 4.22
CA LYS A 48 21.05 15.23 5.60
C LYS A 48 21.84 16.50 5.91
N LYS A 49 22.90 16.79 5.13
CA LYS A 49 23.79 17.94 5.38
C LYS A 49 23.30 19.23 4.73
N SER A 50 22.59 19.13 3.60
CA SER A 50 22.11 20.29 2.81
C SER A 50 20.60 20.33 2.62
N THR A 51 19.85 19.57 3.44
CA THR A 51 18.38 19.50 3.34
C THR A 51 17.72 20.84 3.68
N HIS A 52 16.74 21.24 2.87
CA HIS A 52 15.89 22.41 3.14
C HIS A 52 15.20 22.30 4.52
N PRO A 53 15.08 23.37 5.32
CA PRO A 53 14.55 23.30 6.70
C PRO A 53 13.21 22.57 6.85
N VAL A 54 12.28 22.73 5.88
CA VAL A 54 10.99 22.02 5.88
C VAL A 54 11.16 20.51 5.70
N LEU A 55 12.03 20.09 4.77
CA LEU A 55 12.30 18.67 4.57
C LEU A 55 13.05 18.07 5.76
N LYS A 56 13.91 18.87 6.39
CA LYS A 56 14.63 18.48 7.60
C LYS A 56 13.67 18.24 8.76
N ALA A 57 12.67 19.10 8.92
CA ALA A 57 11.60 18.88 9.90
C ALA A 57 10.89 17.53 9.69
N PHE A 58 10.57 17.16 8.44
CA PHE A 58 9.97 15.84 8.14
C PHE A 58 10.91 14.66 8.41
N GLN A 59 12.22 14.82 8.20
CA GLN A 59 13.22 13.80 8.54
C GLN A 59 13.34 13.63 10.06
N ASP A 60 13.20 14.71 10.83
CA ASP A 60 13.38 14.72 12.28
C ASP A 60 12.13 14.21 13.04
N GLU A 61 11.02 13.95 12.35
CA GLU A 61 9.85 13.29 12.95
C GLU A 61 10.17 11.87 13.44
N VAL A 62 9.53 11.46 14.55
CA VAL A 62 9.83 10.20 15.26
C VAL A 62 9.71 8.98 14.34
N TYR A 63 8.66 8.94 13.50
CA TYR A 63 8.47 7.85 12.56
C TYR A 63 9.58 7.83 11.49
N SER A 64 10.01 8.98 10.97
CA SER A 64 11.11 9.08 9.98
C SER A 64 12.44 8.60 10.56
N GLN A 65 12.73 8.92 11.83
CA GLN A 65 13.91 8.44 12.53
C GLN A 65 13.87 6.92 12.77
N ASN A 66 12.70 6.38 13.15
CA ASN A 66 12.53 4.94 13.34
C ASN A 66 12.69 4.18 12.02
N PHE A 67 11.99 4.61 10.96
CA PHE A 67 12.09 4.00 9.64
C PHE A 67 13.46 4.21 8.98
N SER A 68 14.27 5.17 9.44
CA SER A 68 15.65 5.31 9.00
C SER A 68 16.55 4.15 9.48
N ARG A 69 16.13 3.36 10.48
CA ARG A 69 16.88 2.19 10.97
C ARG A 69 16.56 0.97 10.12
N ASP A 70 17.58 0.30 9.62
CA ASP A 70 17.39 -0.88 8.75
C ASP A 70 16.74 -2.05 9.49
N GLU A 71 16.99 -2.22 10.79
CA GLU A 71 16.28 -3.19 11.64
C GLU A 71 14.76 -3.00 11.61
N VAL A 72 14.30 -1.75 11.66
CA VAL A 72 12.87 -1.41 11.66
C VAL A 72 12.26 -1.70 10.28
N ARG A 73 12.99 -1.33 9.22
CA ARG A 73 12.59 -1.64 7.84
C ARG A 73 12.48 -3.15 7.60
N GLY A 74 13.45 -3.92 8.10
CA GLY A 74 13.46 -5.39 8.03
C GLY A 74 12.22 -6.04 8.64
N ARG A 75 11.66 -5.47 9.72
CA ARG A 75 10.45 -6.02 10.35
C ARG A 75 9.15 -5.51 9.72
N ILE A 76 9.09 -4.23 9.35
CA ILE A 76 7.83 -3.60 8.92
C ILE A 76 7.53 -3.86 7.45
N ILE A 77 8.53 -3.80 6.57
CA ILE A 77 8.30 -3.93 5.13
C ILE A 77 7.73 -5.30 4.75
N PRO A 78 8.22 -6.43 5.29
CA PRO A 78 7.63 -7.73 5.00
C PRO A 78 6.17 -7.84 5.47
N ALA A 79 5.85 -7.29 6.64
CA ALA A 79 4.46 -7.25 7.13
C ALA A 79 3.57 -6.38 6.22
N TYR A 80 4.08 -5.25 5.74
CA TYR A 80 3.39 -4.39 4.78
C TYR A 80 3.14 -5.09 3.44
N MET A 81 4.14 -5.82 2.90
CA MET A 81 3.99 -6.63 1.70
C MET A 81 2.98 -7.77 1.91
N GLY A 82 2.99 -8.40 3.09
CA GLY A 82 1.99 -9.41 3.48
C GLY A 82 0.57 -8.86 3.49
N LEU A 83 0.36 -7.63 4.00
CA LEU A 83 -0.94 -6.96 3.97
C LEU A 83 -1.42 -6.68 2.54
N ILE A 84 -0.52 -6.25 1.66
CA ILE A 84 -0.85 -6.05 0.23
C ILE A 84 -1.27 -7.39 -0.38
N LYS A 85 -0.53 -8.47 -0.13
CA LYS A 85 -0.88 -9.79 -0.65
C LYS A 85 -2.22 -10.31 -0.10
N GLN A 86 -2.54 -10.00 1.14
CA GLN A 86 -3.85 -10.32 1.72
C GLN A 86 -4.98 -9.55 1.01
N VAL A 87 -4.78 -8.26 0.71
CA VAL A 87 -5.76 -7.46 -0.04
C VAL A 87 -5.94 -8.01 -1.46
N ASP A 88 -4.85 -8.40 -2.12
CA ASP A 88 -4.85 -9.05 -3.43
C ASP A 88 -5.69 -10.34 -3.43
N ASP A 89 -5.50 -11.23 -2.45
CA ASP A 89 -6.31 -12.44 -2.32
C ASP A 89 -7.80 -12.14 -2.02
N HIS A 90 -8.09 -11.07 -1.29
CA HIS A 90 -9.46 -10.63 -1.04
C HIS A 90 -10.12 -10.04 -2.29
N LEU A 91 -9.37 -9.30 -3.11
CA LEU A 91 -9.84 -8.81 -4.41
C LEU A 91 -10.13 -9.97 -5.35
N GLY A 92 -9.29 -11.01 -5.36
CA GLY A 92 -9.57 -12.25 -6.10
C GLY A 92 -10.96 -12.81 -5.79
N ARG A 93 -11.36 -12.87 -4.51
CA ARG A 93 -12.72 -13.32 -4.13
C ARG A 93 -13.84 -12.41 -4.64
N VAL A 94 -13.57 -11.11 -4.77
CA VAL A 94 -14.55 -10.16 -5.33
C VAL A 94 -14.69 -10.40 -6.83
N PHE A 95 -13.58 -10.59 -7.55
CA PHE A 95 -13.59 -10.88 -8.98
C PHE A 95 -14.25 -12.23 -9.27
N ASP A 96 -13.92 -13.28 -8.53
CA ASP A 96 -14.59 -14.59 -8.62
C ASP A 96 -16.10 -14.45 -8.44
N LYS A 97 -16.53 -13.55 -7.54
CA LYS A 97 -17.95 -13.32 -7.29
C LYS A 97 -18.62 -12.58 -8.45
N LEU A 98 -17.96 -11.55 -9.00
CA LEU A 98 -18.44 -10.81 -10.17
C LEU A 98 -18.55 -11.71 -11.40
N GLU A 99 -17.56 -12.59 -11.63
CA GLU A 99 -17.59 -13.60 -12.69
C GLU A 99 -18.74 -14.59 -12.50
N SER A 100 -18.93 -15.13 -11.29
CA SER A 100 -20.04 -16.05 -10.98
C SER A 100 -21.44 -15.44 -11.17
N MET A 101 -21.51 -14.11 -11.14
CA MET A 101 -22.74 -13.34 -11.36
C MET A 101 -22.86 -12.85 -12.80
N GLU A 102 -21.90 -13.17 -13.67
CA GLU A 102 -21.80 -12.70 -15.05
C GLU A 102 -21.83 -11.16 -15.15
N LEU A 103 -21.28 -10.47 -14.15
CA LEU A 103 -21.20 -9.00 -14.06
C LEU A 103 -19.84 -8.44 -14.46
N MET A 104 -18.83 -9.29 -14.65
CA MET A 104 -17.45 -8.86 -14.93
C MET A 104 -17.36 -7.98 -16.18
N ASP A 105 -17.97 -8.42 -17.28
CA ASP A 105 -17.93 -7.72 -18.58
C ASP A 105 -18.69 -6.37 -18.57
N SER A 106 -19.62 -6.18 -17.63
CA SER A 106 -20.43 -4.96 -17.51
C SER A 106 -19.98 -4.04 -16.38
N THR A 107 -18.89 -4.38 -15.68
CA THR A 107 -18.41 -3.63 -14.52
C THR A 107 -17.09 -2.92 -14.81
N LEU A 108 -17.06 -1.60 -14.72
CA LEU A 108 -15.82 -0.83 -14.71
C LEU A 108 -15.15 -0.94 -13.33
N ILE A 109 -13.94 -1.48 -13.27
CA ILE A 109 -13.16 -1.60 -12.04
C ILE A 109 -12.10 -0.51 -12.02
N ILE A 110 -12.08 0.29 -10.95
CA ILE A 110 -11.05 1.31 -10.72
C ILE A 110 -10.27 0.91 -9.47
N PHE A 111 -8.96 0.67 -9.63
CA PHE A 111 -8.05 0.43 -8.53
C PHE A 111 -7.17 1.67 -8.31
N THR A 112 -7.18 2.21 -7.08
CA THR A 112 -6.43 3.40 -6.71
C THR A 112 -6.05 3.37 -5.24
N SER A 113 -5.14 4.27 -4.86
CA SER A 113 -4.74 4.54 -3.48
C SER A 113 -4.86 6.04 -3.20
N ASP A 114 -5.21 6.40 -1.97
CA ASP A 114 -5.28 7.80 -1.53
C ASP A 114 -3.90 8.44 -1.41
N HIS A 115 -2.92 7.67 -0.91
CA HIS A 115 -1.50 8.00 -0.91
C HIS A 115 -0.65 6.72 -0.89
N GLY A 116 0.67 6.87 -0.88
CA GLY A 116 1.59 5.76 -0.61
C GLY A 116 2.27 5.92 0.76
N ASP A 117 3.27 5.10 1.02
CA ASP A 117 4.09 5.17 2.23
C ASP A 117 5.58 5.26 1.82
N TYR A 118 6.39 6.05 2.55
CA TYR A 118 7.82 6.12 2.28
C TYR A 118 8.59 4.98 2.96
N LEU A 119 8.10 4.44 4.08
CA LEU A 119 8.71 3.31 4.81
C LEU A 119 10.23 3.48 5.07
N GLY A 120 10.72 4.71 5.20
CA GLY A 120 12.15 5.02 5.37
C GLY A 120 13.02 4.79 4.13
N LYS A 121 12.40 4.40 3.02
CA LYS A 121 13.04 4.13 1.73
C LYS A 121 13.50 5.43 1.08
N ASP A 122 12.65 6.45 1.01
CA ASP A 122 12.93 7.66 0.21
C ASP A 122 13.39 8.84 1.07
N HIS A 123 14.65 9.24 0.92
CA HIS A 123 15.23 10.47 1.48
C HIS A 123 15.05 10.63 3.00
N TRP A 124 15.14 9.52 3.74
CA TRP A 124 15.07 9.47 5.21
C TRP A 124 13.71 9.82 5.81
N ARG A 125 12.61 9.63 5.07
CA ARG A 125 11.24 9.96 5.52
C ARG A 125 10.41 8.71 5.75
N GLY A 126 9.55 8.75 6.77
CA GLY A 126 8.73 7.59 7.16
C GLY A 126 7.26 7.64 6.73
N GLU A 127 6.71 8.78 6.32
CA GLU A 127 5.30 8.89 5.88
C GLU A 127 5.17 9.90 4.73
N LYS A 128 4.34 9.59 3.71
CA LYS A 128 4.13 10.49 2.56
C LYS A 128 3.26 11.68 2.91
N LYS A 129 3.89 12.84 3.09
CA LYS A 129 3.20 14.15 3.16
C LYS A 129 3.08 14.87 1.81
N ILE A 130 3.60 14.30 0.73
CA ILE A 130 3.48 14.83 -0.64
C ILE A 130 2.95 13.70 -1.52
N CYS A 131 1.72 13.85 -2.01
CA CYS A 131 1.02 12.81 -2.75
C CYS A 131 1.53 12.74 -4.20
N PHE A 132 1.87 11.54 -4.64
CA PHE A 132 1.91 11.19 -6.06
C PHE A 132 0.81 10.16 -6.29
N MET A 133 -0.23 10.57 -6.98
CA MET A 133 -1.36 9.70 -7.33
C MET A 133 -0.91 8.73 -8.42
N SER A 134 -0.96 7.43 -8.14
CA SER A 134 -0.69 6.39 -9.14
C SER A 134 -2.03 5.84 -9.59
N LEU A 135 -2.51 6.33 -10.73
CA LEU A 135 -3.63 5.71 -11.45
C LEU A 135 -3.03 4.66 -12.38
N ARG A 136 -3.30 3.39 -12.13
CA ARG A 136 -3.09 2.33 -13.12
C ARG A 136 -4.46 1.88 -13.59
N LEU A 137 -4.87 2.36 -14.77
CA LEU A 137 -6.01 1.81 -15.50
C LEU A 137 -5.52 0.52 -16.17
N GLU A 138 -5.78 -0.62 -15.55
CA GLU A 138 -5.74 -1.89 -16.27
C GLU A 138 -7.13 -2.14 -16.83
N TYR A 139 -7.27 -2.01 -18.14
CA TYR A 139 -8.33 -2.69 -18.86
C TYR A 139 -7.96 -4.18 -18.82
N LEU A 140 -8.58 -4.92 -17.90
CA LEU A 140 -8.67 -6.37 -18.01
C LEU A 140 -9.76 -6.71 -19.04
#